data_AF-A0A2E8M746-F1
#
_entry.id   AF-A0A2E8M746-F1
#
_cell.length_a   1.000
_cell.length_b   1.000
_cell.length_c   1.000
_cell.angle_alpha   90.00
_cell.angle_beta   90.00
_cell.angle_gamma   90.00
#
_symmetry.space_group_name_H-M   'P 1'
#
loop_
_entity.id
_entity.type
_entity.pdbx_description
1 polymer ?
#
loop_
_entity_poly.entity_id
_entity_poly.type
_entity_poly.pdbx_seq_one_letter_code
_entity_poly.pdbx_strand_id
1 'polypeptide(L)'
;MDLNGDGNVDILSGGAGGELVWSEDSAGEGKPISLGKFETLTTGTKIASRRENEDAFGGDSSRVWVDDLNGDGKLDLIVGDRVSLKSPLGGASWEEAREQIKALDREFNDRDKLSKIPTKKARQERNKKRIEHSNKRRELMKEERTGFVWVYYQK
;
A
#
# COMPACT_ATOMS: atom_id res chain seq x y z
N MET A 1 16.37 12.61 11.59
CA MET A 1 16.12 13.98 11.10
C MET A 1 15.45 14.73 12.23
N ASP A 2 15.64 16.03 12.39
CA ASP A 2 14.96 16.78 13.45
C ASP A 2 13.59 17.25 12.93
N LEU A 3 12.55 16.44 13.11
CA LEU A 3 11.25 16.68 12.48
C LEU A 3 10.41 17.70 13.28
N ASN A 4 10.63 17.80 14.59
CA ASN A 4 9.92 18.72 15.47
C ASN A 4 10.68 20.04 15.72
N GLY A 5 11.95 20.13 15.31
CA GLY A 5 12.80 21.32 15.45
C GLY A 5 13.38 21.50 16.85
N ASP A 6 13.50 20.42 17.63
CA ASP A 6 13.97 20.47 19.02
C ASP A 6 15.49 20.29 19.18
N GLY A 7 16.20 20.04 18.07
CA GLY A 7 17.64 19.81 17.99
C GLY A 7 18.05 18.34 18.11
N ASN A 8 17.12 17.40 18.27
CA ASN A 8 17.38 15.97 18.35
C ASN A 8 17.12 15.24 17.03
N VAL A 9 17.75 14.09 16.84
CA VAL A 9 17.59 13.33 15.60
C VAL A 9 16.49 12.28 15.79
N ASP A 10 15.31 12.58 15.26
CA ASP A 10 14.18 11.65 15.22
C ASP A 10 14.32 10.54 14.18
N ILE A 11 13.46 9.52 14.35
CA ILE A 11 13.23 8.45 13.38
C ILE A 11 11.87 8.64 12.70
N LEU A 12 11.87 8.52 11.37
CA LEU A 12 10.67 8.44 10.54
C LEU A 12 10.82 7.27 9.57
N SER A 13 9.76 6.49 9.39
CA SER A 13 9.76 5.32 8.52
C SER A 13 8.44 5.18 7.75
N GLY A 14 8.56 4.70 6.51
CA GLY A 14 7.42 4.23 5.72
C GLY A 14 7.18 2.73 5.90
N GLY A 15 5.92 2.34 5.85
CA GLY A 15 5.45 1.00 6.08
C GLY A 15 4.86 0.31 4.86
N ALA A 16 4.83 -1.02 4.89
CA ALA A 16 4.30 -1.83 3.80
C ALA A 16 2.79 -1.66 3.60
N GLY A 17 2.06 -1.29 4.65
CA GLY A 17 0.64 -0.95 4.57
C GLY A 17 0.38 0.46 4.07
N GLY A 18 1.40 1.29 3.86
CA GLY A 18 1.24 2.71 3.48
C GLY A 18 1.29 3.66 4.69
N GLU A 19 1.40 3.15 5.90
CA GLU A 19 1.58 3.95 7.12
C GLU A 19 2.92 4.71 7.11
N LEU A 20 2.95 5.87 7.77
CA LEU A 20 4.19 6.50 8.20
C LEU A 20 4.25 6.42 9.71
N VAL A 21 5.43 6.14 10.24
CA VAL A 21 5.65 5.98 11.67
C VAL A 21 6.81 6.86 12.09
N TRP A 22 6.58 7.68 13.09
CA TRP A 22 7.57 8.59 13.68
C TRP A 22 7.81 8.24 15.13
N SER A 23 9.03 8.48 15.60
CA SER A 23 9.40 8.38 17.00
C SER A 23 10.41 9.48 17.32
N GLU A 24 10.07 10.28 18.31
CA GLU A 24 10.91 11.34 18.87
C GLU A 24 12.14 10.74 19.57
N ASP A 25 13.31 11.33 19.33
CA ASP A 25 14.49 11.09 20.17
C ASP A 25 14.56 12.12 21.29
N SER A 26 14.56 11.65 22.53
CA SER A 26 14.58 12.50 23.73
C SER A 26 15.96 12.59 24.39
N ALA A 27 16.99 11.97 23.81
CA ALA A 27 18.29 11.83 24.45
C ALA A 27 19.10 13.14 24.51
N GLY A 28 18.98 14.02 23.52
CA GLY A 28 19.88 15.15 23.34
C GLY A 28 21.05 14.85 22.39
N GLU A 29 21.53 15.89 21.70
CA GLU A 29 22.68 15.81 20.79
C GLU A 29 23.89 15.08 21.41
N GLY A 30 24.48 14.16 20.64
CA GLY A 30 25.68 13.42 21.03
C GLY A 30 25.49 12.31 22.07
N LYS A 31 24.25 12.07 22.52
CA LYS A 31 23.92 10.99 23.47
C LYS A 31 23.39 9.74 22.76
N PRO A 32 23.42 8.58 23.42
CA PRO A 32 22.76 7.38 22.89
C PRO A 32 21.26 7.63 22.70
N ILE A 33 20.74 7.24 21.53
CA ILE A 33 19.33 7.45 21.14
C ILE A 33 18.35 6.89 22.18
N SER A 34 17.32 7.66 22.50
CA SER A 34 16.26 7.32 23.45
C SER A 34 14.91 7.58 22.81
N LEU A 35 14.44 6.57 22.09
CA LEU A 35 13.20 6.63 21.31
C LEU A 35 11.96 6.62 22.19
N GLY A 36 11.07 7.56 21.93
CA GLY A 36 9.73 7.61 22.49
C GLY A 36 8.79 6.55 21.88
N LYS A 37 7.49 6.73 22.12
CA LYS A 37 6.47 5.90 21.50
C LYS A 37 6.47 6.11 19.98
N PHE A 38 6.29 5.02 19.23
CA PHE A 38 6.07 5.10 17.79
C PHE A 38 4.64 5.57 17.51
N GLU A 39 4.52 6.75 16.91
CA GLU A 39 3.26 7.34 16.50
C GLU A 39 3.04 7.12 15.00
N THR A 40 1.83 6.72 14.63
CA THR A 40 1.46 6.60 13.22
C THR A 40 1.03 7.95 12.69
N LEU A 41 1.87 8.56 11.86
CA LEU A 41 1.58 9.75 11.08
C LEU A 41 0.81 9.34 9.82
N THR A 42 -0.38 8.76 9.99
CA THR A 42 -1.18 8.35 8.84
C THR A 42 -1.43 9.53 7.92
N THR A 43 -1.24 9.33 6.62
CA THR A 43 -1.45 10.30 5.55
C THR A 43 -2.94 10.63 5.31
N GLY A 44 -3.84 10.28 6.26
CA GLY A 44 -5.28 10.50 6.15
C GLY A 44 -5.96 9.71 5.01
N THR A 45 -5.22 8.82 4.37
CA THR A 45 -5.59 8.23 3.09
C THR A 45 -6.06 6.79 3.34
N LYS A 46 -7.37 6.54 3.15
CA LYS A 46 -7.92 5.19 3.17
C LYS A 46 -7.31 4.42 2.01
N ILE A 47 -6.36 3.53 2.31
CA ILE A 47 -5.76 2.62 1.34
C ILE A 47 -6.88 2.03 0.49
N ALA A 48 -6.79 2.28 -0.81
CA ALA A 48 -7.74 1.74 -1.77
C ALA A 48 -7.91 0.25 -1.49
N SER A 49 -9.15 -0.22 -1.33
CA SER A 49 -9.35 -1.66 -1.30
C SER A 49 -8.76 -2.22 -2.59
N ARG A 50 -7.93 -3.25 -2.51
CA ARG A 50 -7.33 -3.91 -3.70
C ARG A 50 -8.39 -4.41 -4.71
N ARG A 51 -9.69 -4.27 -4.44
CA ARG A 51 -10.78 -4.84 -5.21
C ARG A 51 -11.50 -3.80 -6.07
N GLU A 52 -11.67 -2.58 -5.59
CA GLU A 52 -12.51 -1.56 -6.24
C GLU A 52 -11.79 -0.21 -6.13
N ASN A 53 -11.32 0.30 -7.28
CA ASN A 53 -10.54 1.54 -7.39
C ASN A 53 -11.41 2.81 -7.41
N GLU A 54 -12.66 2.75 -6.96
CA GLU A 54 -13.58 3.89 -7.10
C GLU A 54 -13.21 5.08 -6.21
N ASP A 55 -12.48 4.87 -5.10
CA ASP A 55 -12.08 5.93 -4.16
C ASP A 55 -10.62 5.79 -3.70
N ALA A 56 -9.73 5.38 -4.59
CA ALA A 56 -8.33 5.07 -4.24
C ALA A 56 -7.55 6.33 -3.79
N PHE A 57 -7.52 6.56 -2.49
CA PHE A 57 -6.78 7.64 -1.85
C PHE A 57 -5.70 7.01 -0.97
N GLY A 58 -4.49 6.88 -1.51
CA GLY A 58 -3.29 6.32 -0.86
C GLY A 58 -3.01 4.86 -1.24
N GLY A 59 -1.75 4.61 -1.59
CA GLY A 59 -1.20 3.29 -1.91
C GLY A 59 -0.61 2.54 -0.73
N ASP A 60 -0.07 1.35 -1.00
CA ASP A 60 0.75 0.58 -0.07
C ASP A 60 2.24 0.94 -0.23
N SER A 61 3.12 0.37 0.60
CA SER A 61 4.59 0.52 0.46
C SER A 61 5.06 1.99 0.45
N SER A 62 4.77 2.74 1.51
CA SER A 62 5.13 4.15 1.59
C SER A 62 6.65 4.34 1.63
N ARG A 63 7.10 5.41 0.97
CA ARG A 63 8.48 5.91 1.01
C ARG A 63 8.43 7.35 1.46
N VAL A 64 9.36 7.73 2.32
CA VAL A 64 9.35 9.04 2.94
C VAL A 64 10.64 9.79 2.65
N TRP A 65 10.50 11.08 2.38
CA TRP A 65 11.57 12.06 2.31
C TRP A 65 11.14 13.31 3.06
N VAL A 66 12.11 14.08 3.55
CA VAL A 66 11.86 15.25 4.37
C VAL A 66 12.79 16.38 3.91
N ASP A 67 12.22 17.57 3.71
CA ASP A 67 12.94 18.78 3.31
C ASP A 67 12.09 20.03 3.60
N ASP A 68 12.71 21.21 3.69
CA ASP A 68 11.99 22.49 3.75
C ASP A 68 11.59 22.91 2.32
N LEU A 69 10.40 22.50 1.88
CA LEU A 69 9.95 22.68 0.49
C LEU A 69 9.35 24.05 0.24
N ASN A 70 8.82 24.68 1.28
CA ASN A 70 8.16 25.98 1.18
C ASN A 70 9.04 27.14 1.64
N GLY A 71 10.22 26.87 2.23
CA GLY A 71 11.18 27.87 2.70
C GLY A 71 10.80 28.53 4.02
N ASP A 72 9.95 27.90 4.84
CA ASP A 72 9.50 28.45 6.13
C ASP A 72 10.41 28.09 7.31
N GLY A 73 11.47 27.32 7.06
CA GLY A 73 12.42 26.85 8.06
C GLY A 73 11.96 25.62 8.84
N LYS A 74 10.81 25.03 8.49
CA LYS A 74 10.31 23.76 9.04
C LYS A 74 10.46 22.64 8.01
N LEU A 75 10.49 21.41 8.50
CA LEU A 75 10.67 20.25 7.65
C LEU A 75 9.31 19.71 7.17
N ASP A 76 9.10 19.74 5.85
CA ASP A 76 7.92 19.17 5.19
C ASP A 76 8.10 17.68 4.86
N LEU A 77 6.99 16.96 4.71
CA LEU A 77 7.01 15.54 4.33
C LEU A 77 6.66 15.33 2.86
N ILE A 78 7.49 14.56 2.16
CA ILE A 78 7.20 13.98 0.84
C ILE A 78 6.98 12.49 1.02
N VAL A 79 5.84 12.01 0.55
CA VAL A 79 5.43 10.62 0.73
C VAL A 79 5.10 10.03 -0.63
N GLY A 80 5.92 9.11 -1.09
CA GLY A 80 5.63 8.29 -2.25
C GLY A 80 4.86 7.04 -1.85
N ASP A 81 3.89 6.62 -2.65
CA ASP A 81 3.18 5.36 -2.44
C ASP A 81 3.25 4.42 -3.65
N ARG A 82 2.57 3.28 -3.53
CA ARG A 82 2.32 2.35 -4.64
C ARG A 82 0.87 1.95 -4.69
N VAL A 83 0.21 2.23 -5.80
CA VAL A 83 -1.17 1.83 -6.09
C VAL A 83 -1.23 0.85 -7.27
N SER A 84 -2.17 -0.09 -7.21
CA SER A 84 -2.52 -0.98 -8.33
C SER A 84 -3.84 -0.51 -8.94
N LEU A 85 -3.75 0.28 -10.01
CA LEU A 85 -4.92 0.70 -10.76
C LEU A 85 -5.41 -0.45 -11.64
N LYS A 86 -6.71 -0.65 -11.66
CA LYS A 86 -7.36 -1.67 -12.49
C LYS A 86 -8.28 -0.98 -13.47
N SER A 87 -8.41 -1.55 -14.65
CA SER A 87 -9.34 -1.08 -15.67
C SER A 87 -9.85 -2.26 -16.50
N PRO A 88 -11.10 -2.21 -17.00
CA PRO A 88 -11.59 -3.17 -17.97
C PRO A 88 -10.69 -3.24 -19.21
N LEU A 89 -10.43 -4.44 -19.71
CA LEU A 89 -9.75 -4.63 -21.00
C LEU A 89 -10.72 -4.54 -22.17
N GLY A 90 -10.19 -4.18 -23.35
CA GLY A 90 -10.94 -4.26 -24.61
C GLY A 90 -12.09 -3.27 -24.77
N GLY A 91 -12.15 -2.21 -23.95
CA GLY A 91 -13.22 -1.21 -24.02
C GLY A 91 -14.53 -1.61 -23.36
N ALA A 92 -14.56 -2.73 -22.62
CA ALA A 92 -15.72 -3.13 -21.82
C ALA A 92 -16.06 -2.08 -20.75
N SER A 93 -17.34 -2.00 -20.38
CA SER A 93 -17.76 -1.19 -19.24
C SER A 93 -17.29 -1.80 -17.91
N TRP A 94 -17.23 -0.98 -16.87
CA TRP A 94 -16.95 -1.45 -15.52
C TRP A 94 -17.99 -2.47 -15.03
N GLU A 95 -19.25 -2.29 -15.39
CA GLU A 95 -20.34 -3.18 -15.00
C GLU A 95 -20.16 -4.58 -15.59
N GLU A 96 -19.91 -4.67 -16.90
CA GLU A 96 -19.66 -5.93 -17.59
C GLU A 96 -18.43 -6.66 -17.03
N ALA A 97 -17.31 -5.93 -16.86
CA ALA A 97 -16.08 -6.50 -16.33
C ALA A 97 -16.28 -7.03 -14.90
N ARG A 98 -17.03 -6.31 -14.06
CA ARG A 98 -17.36 -6.72 -12.68
C ARG A 98 -18.20 -7.99 -12.66
N GLU A 99 -19.24 -8.08 -13.48
CA GLU A 99 -20.09 -9.29 -13.51
C GLU A 99 -19.33 -10.51 -14.06
N GLN A 100 -18.50 -10.34 -15.09
CA GLN A 100 -17.67 -11.43 -15.61
C GLN A 100 -16.63 -11.91 -14.57
N ILE A 101 -15.99 -10.97 -13.85
CA ILE A 101 -15.08 -11.28 -12.75
C ILE A 101 -15.80 -12.03 -11.62
N LYS A 102 -16.99 -11.58 -11.25
CA LYS A 102 -17.79 -12.17 -10.17
C LYS A 102 -18.26 -13.58 -10.54
N ALA A 103 -18.62 -13.82 -11.80
CA ALA A 103 -18.91 -15.15 -12.31
C ALA A 103 -17.67 -16.07 -12.22
N LEU A 104 -16.52 -15.58 -12.71
CA LEU A 104 -15.25 -16.30 -12.64
C LEU A 104 -14.82 -16.63 -11.20
N ASP A 105 -14.97 -15.68 -10.27
CA ASP A 105 -14.65 -15.86 -8.85
C ASP A 105 -15.59 -16.91 -8.20
N ARG A 106 -16.87 -16.96 -8.60
CA ARG A 106 -17.82 -17.99 -8.13
C ARG A 106 -17.44 -19.38 -8.63
N GLU A 107 -17.09 -19.51 -9.90
CA GLU A 107 -16.59 -20.78 -10.47
C GLU A 107 -15.30 -21.24 -9.80
N PHE A 108 -14.45 -20.30 -9.40
CA PHE A 108 -13.20 -20.58 -8.69
C PHE A 108 -13.39 -20.92 -7.20
N ASN A 109 -14.59 -20.71 -6.63
CA ASN A 109 -14.81 -20.79 -5.19
C ASN A 109 -14.83 -22.23 -4.60
N ASP A 110 -14.18 -23.17 -5.27
CA ASP A 110 -13.85 -24.51 -4.76
C ASP A 110 -12.48 -24.55 -4.03
N ARG A 111 -11.93 -23.37 -3.70
CA ARG A 111 -10.63 -23.18 -3.00
C ARG A 111 -10.57 -23.92 -1.65
N ASP A 112 -11.72 -24.10 -1.03
CA ASP A 112 -11.87 -24.61 0.34
C ASP A 112 -11.67 -26.13 0.47
N LYS A 113 -11.78 -26.88 -0.63
CA LYS A 113 -11.60 -28.34 -0.62
C LYS A 113 -10.13 -28.75 -0.70
N LEU A 114 -9.33 -28.05 -1.51
CA LEU A 114 -7.89 -28.33 -1.70
C LEU A 114 -6.99 -27.69 -0.62
N SER A 115 -7.47 -26.65 0.07
CA SER A 115 -6.73 -26.03 1.20
C SER A 115 -6.64 -26.95 2.41
N LYS A 116 -7.67 -27.79 2.61
CA LYS A 116 -7.79 -28.74 3.74
C LYS A 116 -6.94 -29.99 3.62
N ILE A 117 -6.30 -30.23 2.46
CA ILE A 117 -5.47 -31.41 2.20
C ILE A 117 -3.98 -31.00 2.27
N PRO A 118 -3.23 -31.39 3.31
CA PRO A 118 -1.86 -30.93 3.53
C PRO A 118 -0.81 -31.72 2.73
N THR A 119 -1.09 -32.07 1.47
CA THR A 119 -0.15 -32.82 0.62
C THR A 119 0.55 -31.94 -0.41
N LYS A 120 1.79 -32.32 -0.79
CA LYS A 120 2.55 -31.63 -1.85
C LYS A 120 1.77 -31.59 -3.18
N LYS A 121 1.12 -32.71 -3.55
CA LYS A 121 0.30 -32.83 -4.76
C LYS A 121 -0.92 -31.91 -4.71
N ALA A 122 -1.64 -31.88 -3.59
CA ALA A 122 -2.78 -30.96 -3.41
C ALA A 122 -2.33 -29.48 -3.45
N ARG A 123 -1.17 -29.15 -2.87
CA ARG A 123 -0.57 -27.81 -2.97
C ARG A 123 -0.24 -27.42 -4.41
N GLN A 124 0.36 -28.32 -5.19
CA GLN A 124 0.68 -28.09 -6.60
C GLN A 124 -0.58 -27.86 -7.44
N GLU A 125 -1.59 -28.71 -7.26
CA GLU A 125 -2.88 -28.58 -7.97
C GLU A 125 -3.60 -27.27 -7.62
N ARG A 126 -3.64 -26.92 -6.32
CA ARG A 126 -4.18 -25.63 -5.87
C ARG A 126 -3.42 -24.44 -6.49
N ASN A 127 -2.09 -24.50 -6.55
CA ASN A 127 -1.28 -23.45 -7.15
C ASN A 127 -1.56 -23.33 -8.66
N LYS A 128 -1.68 -24.44 -9.37
CA LYS A 128 -2.03 -24.48 -10.79
C LYS A 128 -3.39 -23.82 -11.05
N LYS A 129 -4.43 -24.22 -10.32
CA LYS A 129 -5.77 -23.61 -10.41
C LYS A 129 -5.74 -22.11 -10.10
N ARG A 130 -4.95 -21.69 -9.10
CA ARG A 130 -4.78 -20.27 -8.75
C ARG A 130 -4.15 -19.47 -9.88
N ILE A 131 -3.15 -20.04 -10.57
CA ILE A 131 -2.50 -19.41 -11.72
C ILE A 131 -3.48 -19.30 -12.88
N GLU A 132 -4.23 -20.36 -13.19
CA GLU A 132 -5.24 -20.35 -14.26
C GLU A 132 -6.31 -19.29 -14.01
N HIS A 133 -6.85 -19.25 -12.80
CA HIS A 133 -7.80 -18.21 -12.40
C HIS A 133 -7.23 -16.81 -12.51
N SER A 134 -5.98 -16.61 -12.06
CA SER A 134 -5.30 -15.32 -12.21
C SER A 134 -5.09 -14.92 -13.67
N ASN A 135 -4.86 -15.87 -14.57
CA ASN A 135 -4.70 -15.61 -16.00
C ASN A 135 -6.03 -15.20 -16.64
N LYS A 136 -7.11 -15.95 -16.37
CA LYS A 136 -8.46 -15.59 -16.82
C LYS A 136 -8.87 -14.19 -16.35
N ARG A 137 -8.57 -13.83 -15.10
CA ARG A 137 -8.82 -12.46 -14.60
C ARG A 137 -8.05 -11.38 -15.37
N ARG A 138 -6.84 -11.68 -15.85
CA ARG A 138 -6.00 -10.76 -16.64
C ARG A 138 -6.49 -10.61 -18.08
N GLU A 139 -7.38 -11.47 -18.56
CA GLU A 139 -8.05 -11.30 -19.86
C GLU A 139 -9.21 -10.30 -19.76
N LEU A 140 -9.78 -10.13 -18.56
CA LEU A 140 -10.93 -9.26 -18.29
C LEU A 140 -10.54 -7.85 -17.80
N MET A 141 -9.46 -7.76 -17.03
CA MET A 141 -8.96 -6.49 -16.52
C MET A 141 -7.45 -6.37 -16.61
N LYS A 142 -7.02 -5.15 -16.90
CA LYS A 142 -5.64 -4.70 -16.81
C LYS A 142 -5.38 -4.29 -15.37
N GLU A 143 -4.18 -4.59 -14.88
CA GLU A 143 -3.67 -4.03 -13.62
C GLU A 143 -2.37 -3.30 -13.91
N GLU A 144 -2.31 -2.03 -13.55
CA GLU A 144 -1.14 -1.17 -13.70
C GLU A 144 -0.64 -0.76 -12.32
N ARG A 145 0.65 -0.98 -12.08
CA ARG A 145 1.31 -0.54 -10.84
C ARG A 145 1.87 0.85 -11.08
N THR A 146 1.36 1.81 -10.32
CA THR A 146 1.83 3.18 -10.30
C THR A 146 1.96 3.65 -8.84
N GLY A 147 2.12 4.93 -8.61
CA GLY A 147 2.14 5.56 -7.30
C GLY A 147 1.92 7.05 -7.41
N PHE A 148 1.49 7.64 -6.32
CA PHE A 148 1.39 9.08 -6.16
C PHE A 148 2.49 9.58 -5.23
N VAL A 149 2.80 10.87 -5.37
CA VAL A 149 3.65 11.59 -4.43
C VAL A 149 2.77 12.63 -3.74
N TRP A 150 2.73 12.55 -2.43
CA TRP A 150 1.97 13.43 -1.56
C TRP A 150 2.94 14.37 -0.85
N VAL A 151 2.57 15.64 -0.73
CA VAL A 151 3.33 16.65 0.01
C VAL A 151 2.50 17.12 1.18
N TYR A 152 3.07 17.05 2.38
CA TYR A 152 2.46 17.54 3.62
C TYR A 152 3.31 18.67 4.16
N TYR A 153 2.78 19.89 4.05
CA TYR A 153 3.43 21.06 4.62
C TYR A 153 3.23 21.09 6.14
N GLN A 154 4.32 21.30 6.88
CA GLN A 154 4.23 21.63 8.29
C GLN A 154 3.67 23.07 8.41
N LYS A 155 2.90 23.35 9.47
CA LYS A 155 2.33 24.67 9.73
C LYS A 155 2.94 25.29 10.97
#